data_AF-A0A971H428-F1
#
_entry.id   AF-A0A971H428-F1
#
_cell.length_a   1.000
_cell.length_b   1.000
_cell.length_c   1.000
_cell.angle_alpha   90.00
_cell.angle_beta   90.00
_cell.angle_gamma   90.00
#
_symmetry.space_group_name_H-M   'P 1'
#
loop_
_entity.id
_entity.type
_entity.pdbx_description
1 polymer ?
#
loop_
_entity_poly.entity_id
_entity_poly.type
_entity_poly.pdbx_seq_one_letter_code
_entity_poly.pdbx_strand_id
1 'polypeptide(L)'
;MTNKKPDSLIFDVDGVLLNVEKSFPEVIRLCVLKGWEKFCGGIVDDKGYTAEHERIFKRHDGFNDDYDVAWTLLSLSAHQKSKKLSESFPSTQKLQEELKTFYGSVQEWVLSRYGNLVSRKKVREYCNDLYCGTKDRVGLHTLEIPMVNCHWSALPLPVAIYTGRNLSEFELAKKSLGWEDFSMELVIHADTGITKPSPKGL
;
A
#
# COMPACT_ATOMS: atom_id res chain seq x y z
N MET A 1 -16.67 17.10 -36.72
CA MET A 1 -16.12 16.57 -35.45
C MET A 1 -14.67 17.02 -35.38
N THR A 2 -14.33 17.92 -34.46
CA THR A 2 -12.93 18.34 -34.26
C THR A 2 -12.14 17.14 -33.74
N ASN A 3 -11.06 16.80 -34.44
CA ASN A 3 -10.17 15.71 -34.09
C ASN A 3 -9.38 16.15 -32.84
N LYS A 4 -9.95 15.96 -31.65
CA LYS A 4 -9.31 16.32 -30.37
C LYS A 4 -8.11 15.40 -30.18
N LYS A 5 -6.93 15.92 -30.49
CA LYS A 5 -5.67 15.27 -30.12
C LYS A 5 -5.45 15.46 -28.61
N PRO A 6 -4.95 14.46 -27.89
CA PRO A 6 -4.48 14.66 -26.52
C PRO A 6 -3.38 15.72 -26.50
N ASP A 7 -3.38 16.56 -25.49
CA ASP A 7 -2.43 17.65 -25.28
C ASP A 7 -1.40 17.34 -24.16
N SER A 8 -1.62 16.28 -23.40
CA SER A 8 -0.78 15.85 -22.28
C SER A 8 -0.90 14.33 -22.03
N LEU A 9 0.06 13.80 -21.27
CA LEU A 9 0.07 12.44 -20.74
C LEU A 9 0.06 12.51 -19.23
N ILE A 10 -0.95 11.92 -18.60
CA ILE A 10 -1.05 11.82 -17.15
C ILE A 10 -0.87 10.35 -16.77
N PHE A 11 0.19 10.04 -16.03
CA PHE A 11 0.48 8.66 -15.63
C PHE A 11 0.10 8.40 -14.18
N ASP A 12 -0.41 7.18 -13.95
CA ASP A 12 -0.24 6.55 -12.65
C ASP A 12 1.20 6.07 -12.50
N VAL A 13 1.62 5.78 -11.26
CA VAL A 13 2.93 5.17 -10.99
C VAL A 13 2.79 3.66 -10.94
N ASP A 14 1.92 3.16 -10.07
CA ASP A 14 1.85 1.74 -9.75
C ASP A 14 1.12 0.96 -10.85
N GLY A 15 1.79 -0.05 -11.43
CA GLY A 15 1.28 -0.85 -12.54
C GLY A 15 1.33 -0.14 -13.91
N VAL A 16 1.82 1.10 -13.96
CA VAL A 16 1.98 1.88 -15.20
C VAL A 16 3.43 2.25 -15.45
N LEU A 17 4.07 2.97 -14.52
CA LEU A 17 5.49 3.33 -14.60
C LEU A 17 6.36 2.32 -13.84
N LEU A 18 5.86 1.75 -12.73
CA LEU A 18 6.57 0.80 -11.88
C LEU A 18 5.74 -0.48 -11.69
N ASN A 19 6.38 -1.63 -11.86
CA ASN A 19 5.84 -2.90 -11.39
C ASN A 19 6.08 -3.00 -9.87
N VAL A 20 4.98 -3.00 -9.11
CA VAL A 20 4.97 -3.05 -7.64
C VAL A 20 4.47 -4.38 -7.08
N GLU A 21 4.32 -5.42 -7.92
CA GLU A 21 3.73 -6.73 -7.55
C GLU A 21 4.46 -7.45 -6.40
N LYS A 22 5.68 -7.01 -6.06
CA LYS A 22 6.47 -7.60 -4.97
C LYS A 22 6.64 -6.69 -3.76
N SER A 23 6.69 -5.37 -3.93
CA SER A 23 7.07 -4.45 -2.85
C SER A 23 6.00 -4.40 -1.76
N PHE A 24 4.77 -4.01 -2.09
CA PHE A 24 3.68 -3.88 -1.12
C PHE A 24 3.23 -5.21 -0.50
N PRO A 25 3.07 -6.32 -1.24
CA PRO A 25 2.75 -7.60 -0.62
C PRO A 25 3.80 -8.06 0.39
N GLU A 26 5.07 -7.78 0.13
CA GLU A 26 6.17 -8.09 1.06
C GLU A 26 6.17 -7.16 2.29
N VAL A 27 5.78 -5.89 2.13
CA VAL A 27 5.53 -4.98 3.26
C VAL A 27 4.45 -5.55 4.17
N ILE A 28 3.31 -5.96 3.60
CA ILE A 28 2.19 -6.54 4.38
C ILE A 28 2.66 -7.79 5.11
N ARG A 29 3.33 -8.71 4.41
CA ARG A 29 3.83 -9.96 4.97
C ARG A 29 4.79 -9.73 6.14
N LEU A 30 5.79 -8.87 5.96
CA LEU A 30 6.76 -8.56 7.00
C LEU A 30 6.16 -7.76 8.15
N CYS A 31 5.20 -6.88 7.88
CA CYS A 31 4.47 -6.16 8.91
C CYS A 31 3.61 -7.11 9.75
N VAL A 32 2.92 -8.07 9.13
CA VAL A 32 2.16 -9.09 9.88
C VAL A 32 3.09 -9.89 10.78
N LEU A 33 4.19 -10.44 10.25
CA LEU A 33 5.07 -11.31 11.04
C LEU A 33 5.77 -10.54 12.16
N LYS A 34 6.50 -9.48 11.82
CA LYS A 34 7.28 -8.74 12.81
C LYS A 34 6.42 -7.85 13.69
N GLY A 35 5.31 -7.36 13.14
CA GLY A 35 4.31 -6.59 13.89
C GLY A 35 3.55 -7.44 14.89
N TRP A 36 3.35 -8.74 14.63
CA TRP A 36 2.73 -9.64 15.61
C TRP A 36 3.54 -9.73 16.91
N GLU A 37 4.85 -9.92 16.81
CA GLU A 37 5.74 -9.91 17.97
C GLU A 37 5.80 -8.51 18.59
N LYS A 38 6.03 -7.48 17.76
CA LYS A 38 6.29 -6.10 18.21
C LYS A 38 5.08 -5.41 18.85
N PHE A 39 3.89 -5.57 18.27
CA PHE A 39 2.70 -4.83 18.68
C PHE A 39 1.75 -5.68 19.52
N CYS A 40 1.70 -6.99 19.28
CA CYS A 40 0.76 -7.89 19.95
C CYS A 40 1.43 -8.77 21.02
N GLY A 41 2.76 -8.78 21.11
CA GLY A 41 3.51 -9.63 22.06
C GLY A 41 3.33 -11.13 21.78
N GLY A 42 3.00 -11.47 20.53
CA GLY A 42 2.77 -12.84 20.09
C GLY A 42 4.06 -13.57 19.69
N ILE A 43 3.92 -14.82 19.28
CA ILE A 43 4.98 -15.70 18.80
C ILE A 43 4.68 -16.07 17.35
N VAL A 44 5.64 -15.86 16.45
CA VAL A 44 5.53 -16.23 15.04
C VAL A 44 5.93 -17.69 14.87
N ASP A 45 4.93 -18.54 14.61
CA ASP A 45 5.09 -19.96 14.32
C ASP A 45 4.50 -20.36 12.96
N ASP A 46 4.03 -19.39 12.18
CA ASP A 46 3.47 -19.57 10.84
C ASP A 46 3.91 -18.43 9.89
N LYS A 47 3.69 -18.61 8.58
CA LYS A 47 4.00 -17.60 7.55
C LYS A 47 2.94 -16.51 7.47
N GLY A 48 1.73 -16.74 7.99
CA GLY A 48 0.64 -15.78 8.04
C GLY A 48 0.13 -15.39 6.65
N TYR A 49 0.43 -14.17 6.23
CA TYR A 49 -0.05 -13.59 4.98
C TYR A 49 0.37 -14.39 3.73
N THR A 50 -0.57 -14.64 2.81
CA THR A 50 -0.36 -15.41 1.58
C THR A 50 -0.95 -14.70 0.36
N ALA A 51 -0.59 -15.16 -0.83
CA ALA A 51 -1.15 -14.65 -2.09
C ALA A 51 -2.69 -14.77 -2.17
N GLU A 52 -3.29 -15.72 -1.45
CA GLU A 52 -4.75 -15.84 -1.43
C GLU A 52 -5.40 -14.79 -0.53
N HIS A 53 -4.75 -14.39 0.57
CA HIS A 53 -5.18 -13.23 1.36
C HIS A 53 -5.08 -11.94 0.55
N GLU A 54 -3.98 -11.75 -0.19
CA GLU A 54 -3.79 -10.64 -1.13
C GLU A 54 -4.95 -10.54 -2.13
N ARG A 55 -5.29 -11.64 -2.80
CA ARG A 55 -6.41 -11.67 -3.76
C ARG A 55 -7.75 -11.31 -3.13
N ILE A 56 -7.99 -11.70 -1.89
CA ILE A 56 -9.22 -11.37 -1.17
C ILE A 56 -9.31 -9.86 -0.95
N PHE A 57 -8.23 -9.23 -0.47
CA PHE A 57 -8.21 -7.78 -0.23
C PHE A 57 -8.28 -6.97 -1.53
N LYS A 58 -7.52 -7.34 -2.57
CA LYS A 58 -7.52 -6.62 -3.86
C LYS A 58 -8.87 -6.66 -4.60
N ARG A 59 -9.75 -7.61 -4.25
CA ARG A 59 -11.12 -7.68 -4.79
C ARG A 59 -12.14 -6.90 -3.96
N HIS A 60 -11.73 -6.32 -2.85
CA HIS A 60 -12.61 -5.62 -1.93
C HIS A 60 -12.37 -4.11 -2.00
N ASP A 61 -13.36 -3.37 -2.50
CA ASP A 61 -13.26 -1.93 -2.82
C ASP A 61 -12.82 -1.03 -1.65
N GLY A 62 -13.08 -1.47 -0.40
CA GLY A 62 -12.66 -0.76 0.81
C GLY A 62 -11.16 -0.79 1.12
N PHE A 63 -10.36 -1.67 0.51
CA PHE A 63 -8.96 -1.92 0.86
C PHE A 63 -7.98 -1.49 -0.24
N ASN A 64 -7.99 -0.20 -0.57
CA ASN A 64 -7.06 0.38 -1.54
C ASN A 64 -5.69 0.73 -0.95
N ASP A 65 -5.55 0.77 0.38
CA ASP A 65 -4.31 1.10 1.09
C ASP A 65 -3.71 -0.18 1.72
N ASP A 66 -2.53 -0.58 1.24
CA ASP A 66 -1.85 -1.80 1.65
C ASP A 66 -1.41 -1.76 3.14
N TYR A 67 -1.16 -0.58 3.71
CA TYR A 67 -0.82 -0.47 5.13
C TYR A 67 -2.05 -0.71 6.02
N ASP A 68 -3.23 -0.37 5.53
CA ASP A 68 -4.49 -0.68 6.21
C ASP A 68 -4.79 -2.18 6.16
N VAL A 69 -4.44 -2.88 5.08
CA VAL A 69 -4.50 -4.35 5.03
C VAL A 69 -3.67 -4.99 6.15
N ALA A 70 -2.41 -4.55 6.31
CA ALA A 70 -1.54 -5.06 7.37
C ALA A 70 -2.09 -4.77 8.78
N TRP A 71 -2.62 -3.57 9.00
CA TRP A 71 -3.23 -3.18 10.27
C TRP A 71 -4.50 -3.98 10.59
N THR A 72 -5.37 -4.18 9.60
CA THR A 72 -6.58 -5.00 9.75
C THR A 72 -6.24 -6.43 10.14
N LEU A 73 -5.28 -7.06 9.45
CA LEU A 73 -4.85 -8.43 9.76
C LEU A 73 -4.28 -8.55 11.17
N LEU A 74 -3.45 -7.61 11.60
CA LEU A 74 -2.92 -7.58 12.97
C LEU A 74 -4.03 -7.37 14.01
N SER A 75 -5.00 -6.49 13.74
CA SER A 75 -6.10 -6.20 14.67
C SER A 75 -7.04 -7.40 14.82
N LEU A 76 -7.40 -8.05 13.71
CA LEU A 76 -8.21 -9.27 13.71
C LEU A 76 -7.49 -10.40 14.46
N SER A 77 -6.18 -10.56 14.20
CA SER A 77 -5.37 -11.59 14.87
C SER A 77 -5.23 -11.32 16.36
N ALA A 78 -4.99 -10.06 16.78
CA ALA A 78 -4.88 -9.69 18.18
C ALA A 78 -6.19 -9.88 18.96
N HIS A 79 -7.33 -9.87 18.27
CA HIS A 79 -8.61 -10.18 18.86
C HIS A 79 -8.77 -11.68 19.20
N GLN A 80 -8.03 -12.56 18.52
CA GLN A 80 -7.94 -13.97 18.89
C GLN A 80 -7.00 -14.07 20.11
N LYS A 81 -7.50 -14.55 21.24
CA LYS A 81 -6.79 -14.56 22.53
C LYS A 81 -5.57 -15.51 22.59
N SER A 82 -5.12 -16.07 21.47
CA SER A 82 -3.92 -16.90 21.40
C SER A 82 -2.67 -16.05 21.13
N LYS A 83 -1.54 -16.53 21.67
CA LYS A 83 -0.22 -15.93 21.41
C LYS A 83 0.41 -16.41 20.12
N LYS A 84 0.05 -17.59 19.62
CA LYS A 84 0.64 -18.16 18.40
C LYS A 84 -0.01 -17.56 17.16
N LEU A 85 0.80 -17.19 16.17
CA LEU A 85 0.29 -16.64 14.94
C LEU A 85 -0.55 -17.66 14.17
N SER A 86 -0.16 -18.93 14.15
CA SER A 86 -0.88 -20.03 13.49
C SER A 86 -2.34 -20.17 13.96
N GLU A 87 -2.60 -19.87 15.23
CA GLU A 87 -3.91 -19.99 15.87
C GLU A 87 -4.73 -18.69 15.79
N SER A 88 -4.04 -17.54 15.75
CA SER A 88 -4.67 -16.22 15.77
C SER A 88 -4.91 -15.62 14.38
N PHE A 89 -4.06 -15.93 13.40
CA PHE A 89 -4.17 -15.39 12.06
C PHE A 89 -5.42 -15.94 11.35
N PRO A 90 -6.21 -15.10 10.65
CA PRO A 90 -7.42 -15.57 10.00
C PRO A 90 -7.09 -16.54 8.86
N SER A 91 -7.85 -17.63 8.74
CA SER A 91 -7.89 -18.37 7.49
C SER A 91 -8.53 -17.52 6.39
N THR A 92 -8.28 -17.84 5.12
CA THR A 92 -8.87 -17.15 3.97
C THR A 92 -10.40 -17.16 4.01
N GLN A 93 -11.01 -18.29 4.39
CA GLN A 93 -12.46 -18.40 4.57
C GLN A 93 -12.97 -17.48 5.68
N LYS A 94 -12.31 -17.48 6.85
CA LYS A 94 -12.69 -16.60 7.97
C LYS A 94 -12.56 -15.13 7.56
N LEU A 95 -11.48 -14.77 6.87
CA LEU A 95 -11.28 -13.41 6.36
C LEU A 95 -12.42 -12.98 5.43
N GLN A 96 -12.83 -13.83 4.49
CA GLN A 96 -13.96 -13.54 3.60
C GLN A 96 -15.27 -13.31 4.38
N GLU A 97 -15.56 -14.13 5.38
CA GLU A 97 -16.75 -13.95 6.23
C GLU A 97 -16.69 -12.65 7.04
N GLU A 98 -15.53 -12.29 7.58
CA GLU A 98 -15.35 -11.00 8.27
C GLU A 98 -15.61 -9.82 7.33
N LEU A 99 -15.05 -9.86 6.11
CA LEU A 99 -15.21 -8.78 5.12
C LEU A 99 -16.66 -8.57 4.67
N LYS A 100 -17.54 -9.57 4.74
CA LYS A 100 -19.00 -9.37 4.47
C LYS A 100 -19.66 -8.38 5.41
N THR A 101 -19.04 -8.12 6.56
CA THR A 101 -19.54 -7.16 7.56
C THR A 101 -18.98 -5.76 7.38
N PHE A 102 -18.16 -5.54 6.35
CA PHE A 102 -17.53 -4.26 6.08
C PHE A 102 -18.56 -3.16 5.85
N TYR A 103 -18.33 -2.00 6.46
CA TYR A 103 -19.10 -0.79 6.24
C TYR A 103 -18.23 0.44 6.49
N GLY A 104 -18.58 1.57 5.86
CA GLY A 104 -17.87 2.83 6.05
C GLY A 104 -16.41 2.74 5.60
N SER A 105 -15.51 3.33 6.38
CA SER A 105 -14.06 3.24 6.18
C SER A 105 -13.44 2.04 6.91
N VAL A 106 -12.26 1.60 6.44
CA VAL A 106 -11.49 0.54 7.12
C VAL A 106 -11.26 0.87 8.59
N GLN A 107 -10.95 2.13 8.90
CA GLN A 107 -10.71 2.56 10.27
C GLN A 107 -11.96 2.44 11.15
N GLU A 108 -13.11 2.90 10.67
CA GLU A 108 -14.38 2.78 11.41
C GLU A 108 -14.76 1.32 11.64
N TRP A 109 -14.65 0.49 10.61
CA TRP A 109 -14.99 -0.93 10.68
C TRP A 109 -14.08 -1.72 11.63
N VAL A 110 -12.76 -1.53 11.55
CA VAL A 110 -11.81 -2.24 12.43
C VAL A 110 -12.00 -1.82 13.89
N LEU A 111 -12.15 -0.52 14.15
CA LEU A 111 -12.30 -0.01 15.52
C LEU A 111 -13.63 -0.45 16.15
N SER A 112 -14.72 -0.53 15.37
CA SER A 112 -16.01 -0.97 15.90
C SER A 112 -16.04 -2.46 16.26
N ARG A 113 -15.32 -3.31 15.48
CA ARG A 113 -15.31 -4.76 15.70
C ARG A 113 -14.26 -5.22 16.71
N TYR A 114 -13.06 -4.68 16.61
CA TYR A 114 -11.91 -5.20 17.35
C TYR A 114 -11.39 -4.22 18.40
N GLY A 115 -11.92 -2.99 18.43
CA GLY A 115 -11.41 -1.92 19.27
C GLY A 115 -10.02 -1.44 18.83
N ASN A 116 -9.32 -0.73 19.71
CA ASN A 116 -8.00 -0.18 19.45
C ASN A 116 -6.88 -1.07 20.02
N LEU A 117 -6.93 -2.38 19.75
CA LEU A 117 -5.93 -3.34 20.24
C LEU A 117 -4.54 -3.10 19.64
N VAL A 118 -4.50 -2.68 18.37
CA VAL A 118 -3.27 -2.38 17.63
C VAL A 118 -3.38 -0.96 17.08
N SER A 119 -2.40 -0.11 17.37
CA SER A 119 -2.42 1.28 16.91
C SER A 119 -2.20 1.37 15.40
N ARG A 120 -3.22 1.86 14.67
CA ARG A 120 -3.14 2.11 13.23
C ARG A 120 -1.93 2.97 12.86
N LYS A 121 -1.73 4.07 13.59
CA LYS A 121 -0.60 4.99 13.35
C LYS A 121 0.75 4.28 13.43
N LYS A 122 1.01 3.51 14.49
CA LYS A 122 2.28 2.79 14.67
C LYS A 122 2.50 1.71 13.61
N VAL A 123 1.43 1.04 13.17
CA VAL A 123 1.52 0.06 12.08
C VAL A 123 1.87 0.74 10.77
N ARG A 124 1.22 1.86 10.43
CA ARG A 124 1.53 2.63 9.23
C ARG A 124 2.96 3.16 9.22
N GLU A 125 3.43 3.72 10.33
CA GLU A 125 4.84 4.13 10.49
C GLU A 125 5.79 2.95 10.25
N TYR A 126 5.46 1.77 10.78
CA TYR A 126 6.28 0.58 10.60
C TYR A 126 6.26 0.02 9.17
N CYS A 127 5.12 0.04 8.50
CA CYS A 127 5.01 -0.28 7.08
C CYS A 127 5.85 0.67 6.22
N ASN A 128 5.78 1.97 6.51
CA ASN A 128 6.59 2.98 5.84
C ASN A 128 8.09 2.73 6.04
N ASP A 129 8.54 2.39 7.26
CA ASP A 129 9.94 2.02 7.51
C ASP A 129 10.35 0.74 6.76
N LEU A 130 9.45 -0.24 6.58
CA LEU A 130 9.70 -1.44 5.78
C LEU A 130 9.86 -1.07 4.30
N TYR A 131 8.97 -0.21 3.80
CA TYR A 131 8.93 0.20 2.40
C TYR A 131 10.13 1.11 2.02
N CYS A 132 10.28 2.22 2.73
CA CYS A 132 11.34 3.21 2.49
C CYS A 132 12.74 2.69 2.91
N GLY A 133 12.78 1.82 3.92
CA GLY A 133 14.02 1.39 4.55
C GLY A 133 14.42 2.29 5.71
N THR A 134 15.45 1.86 6.43
CA THR A 134 16.05 2.61 7.54
C THR A 134 17.56 2.70 7.32
N LYS A 135 18.28 3.36 8.25
CA LYS A 135 19.75 3.41 8.20
C LYS A 135 20.39 2.01 8.20
N ASP A 136 19.75 1.04 8.83
CA ASP A 136 20.29 -0.31 9.05
C ASP A 136 19.65 -1.35 8.12
N ARG A 137 18.68 -0.97 7.28
CA ARG A 137 17.91 -1.91 6.46
C ARG A 137 17.50 -1.28 5.13
N VAL A 138 17.83 -1.97 4.03
CA VAL A 138 17.35 -1.62 2.69
C VAL A 138 15.83 -1.68 2.62
N GLY A 139 15.21 -0.67 2.00
CA GLY A 139 13.77 -0.58 1.83
C GLY A 139 13.23 -1.53 0.76
N LEU A 140 11.98 -1.99 0.95
CA LEU A 140 11.30 -2.87 0.02
C LEU A 140 10.88 -2.19 -1.30
N HIS A 141 10.91 -0.85 -1.38
CA HIS A 141 10.77 -0.13 -2.65
C HIS A 141 11.81 -0.59 -3.70
N THR A 142 12.96 -1.13 -3.26
CA THR A 142 14.00 -1.69 -4.16
C THR A 142 13.58 -2.96 -4.89
N LEU A 143 12.43 -3.55 -4.54
CA LEU A 143 11.83 -4.68 -5.26
C LEU A 143 11.03 -4.24 -6.49
N GLU A 144 10.79 -2.94 -6.65
CA GLU A 144 10.03 -2.38 -7.77
C GLU A 144 10.86 -2.34 -9.04
N ILE A 145 10.22 -2.58 -10.18
CA ILE A 145 10.88 -2.67 -11.47
C ILE A 145 10.30 -1.60 -12.40
N PRO A 146 11.13 -0.71 -12.98
CA PRO A 146 10.69 0.20 -14.04
C PRO A 146 10.03 -0.54 -15.20
N MET A 147 8.83 -0.10 -15.56
CA MET A 147 8.09 -0.60 -16.73
C MET A 147 8.34 0.24 -17.98
N VAL A 148 8.96 1.40 -17.81
CA VAL A 148 9.41 2.28 -18.88
C VAL A 148 10.92 2.42 -18.85
N ASN A 149 11.55 2.44 -20.02
CA ASN A 149 13.01 2.54 -20.18
C ASN A 149 13.44 3.89 -20.78
N CYS A 150 12.58 4.91 -20.70
CA CYS A 150 12.84 6.22 -21.27
C CYS A 150 12.69 7.32 -20.20
N HIS A 151 13.40 8.41 -20.42
CA HIS A 151 13.23 9.62 -19.63
C HIS A 151 11.89 10.29 -19.98
N TRP A 152 11.21 10.88 -19.00
CA TRP A 152 9.92 11.55 -19.22
C TRP A 152 9.98 12.62 -20.30
N SER A 153 11.11 13.32 -20.43
CA SER A 153 11.32 14.38 -21.44
C SER A 153 11.42 13.86 -22.88
N ALA A 154 11.59 12.55 -23.06
CA ALA A 154 11.59 11.91 -24.37
C ALA A 154 10.18 11.56 -24.88
N LEU A 155 9.15 11.73 -24.03
CA LEU A 155 7.76 11.48 -24.41
C LEU A 155 7.23 12.60 -25.32
N PRO A 156 6.31 12.28 -26.26
CA PRO A 156 5.91 13.20 -27.33
C PRO A 156 4.98 14.34 -26.87
N LEU A 157 4.55 14.33 -25.62
CA LEU A 157 3.61 15.28 -25.02
C LEU A 157 4.08 15.64 -23.60
N PRO A 158 3.68 16.81 -23.08
CA PRO A 158 3.85 17.16 -21.68
C PRO A 158 3.36 16.07 -20.74
N VAL A 159 4.13 15.79 -19.69
CA VAL A 159 3.89 14.70 -18.75
C VAL A 159 3.49 15.25 -17.39
N ALA A 160 2.46 14.66 -16.79
CA ALA A 160 2.08 14.86 -15.39
C ALA A 160 1.89 13.51 -14.69
N ILE A 161 1.92 13.51 -13.37
CA ILE A 161 1.72 12.31 -12.53
C ILE A 161 0.51 12.53 -11.64
N TYR A 162 -0.39 11.55 -11.61
CA TYR A 162 -1.42 11.45 -10.58
C TYR A 162 -1.30 10.09 -9.92
N THR A 163 -0.87 10.06 -8.65
CA THR A 163 -0.53 8.83 -7.93
C THR A 163 -1.19 8.77 -6.55
N GLY A 164 -1.43 7.54 -6.07
CA GLY A 164 -1.84 7.29 -4.69
C GLY A 164 -0.68 7.30 -3.70
N ARG A 165 0.58 7.32 -4.19
CA ARG A 165 1.77 7.42 -3.34
C ARG A 165 1.79 8.72 -2.56
N ASN A 166 2.33 8.69 -1.34
CA ASN A 166 2.73 9.90 -0.63
C ASN A 166 4.03 10.47 -1.22
N LEU A 167 4.45 11.66 -0.76
CA LEU A 167 5.63 12.36 -1.28
C LEU A 167 6.89 11.50 -1.16
N SER A 168 7.10 10.86 -0.01
CA SER A 168 8.29 10.03 0.22
C SER A 168 8.33 8.79 -0.68
N GLU A 169 7.18 8.15 -0.91
CA GLU A 169 7.04 7.02 -1.81
C GLU A 169 7.24 7.43 -3.27
N PHE A 170 6.81 8.64 -3.64
CA PHE A 170 7.00 9.18 -4.98
C PHE A 170 8.45 9.59 -5.25
N GLU A 171 9.16 10.16 -4.27
CA GLU A 171 10.60 10.44 -4.38
C GLU A 171 11.41 9.16 -4.65
N LEU A 172 11.04 8.05 -4.00
CA LEU A 172 11.64 6.74 -4.27
C LEU A 172 11.28 6.22 -5.67
N ALA A 173 10.04 6.42 -6.13
CA ALA A 173 9.65 6.08 -7.48
C ALA A 173 10.49 6.83 -8.53
N LYS A 174 10.68 8.13 -8.36
CA LYS A 174 11.52 8.94 -9.26
C LYS A 174 12.93 8.37 -9.36
N LYS A 175 13.53 8.02 -8.23
CA LYS A 175 14.86 7.39 -8.21
C LYS A 175 14.89 6.06 -8.96
N SER A 176 13.88 5.20 -8.77
CA SER A 176 13.78 3.94 -9.51
C SER A 176 13.64 4.15 -11.01
N LEU A 177 12.92 5.19 -11.44
CA LEU A 177 12.69 5.55 -12.83
C LEU A 177 13.87 6.30 -13.48
N GLY A 178 14.81 6.83 -12.68
CA GLY A 178 15.82 7.78 -13.17
C GLY A 178 15.21 9.13 -13.57
N TRP A 179 14.14 9.55 -12.90
CA TRP A 179 13.34 10.77 -13.16
C TRP A 179 13.45 11.76 -11.99
N GLU A 180 14.59 11.82 -11.30
CA GLU A 180 14.78 12.68 -10.13
C GLU A 180 14.65 14.18 -10.44
N ASP A 181 14.81 14.58 -11.71
CA ASP A 181 14.64 15.94 -12.20
C ASP A 181 13.19 16.30 -12.58
N PHE A 182 12.23 15.37 -12.41
CA PHE A 182 10.81 15.62 -12.70
C PHE A 182 10.23 16.69 -11.77
N SER A 183 9.54 17.68 -12.35
CA SER A 183 8.96 18.79 -11.59
C SER A 183 7.81 18.35 -10.69
N MET A 184 7.93 18.64 -9.39
CA MET A 184 6.87 18.37 -8.40
C MET A 184 5.60 19.20 -8.64
N GLU A 185 5.67 20.30 -9.39
CA GLU A 185 4.49 21.09 -9.77
C GLU A 185 3.54 20.32 -10.71
N LEU A 186 4.03 19.27 -11.36
CA LEU A 186 3.29 18.41 -12.29
C LEU A 186 2.83 17.09 -11.62
N VAL A 187 2.82 17.04 -10.29
CA VAL A 187 2.52 15.81 -9.53
C VAL A 187 1.39 16.04 -8.54
N ILE A 188 0.34 15.22 -8.64
CA ILE A 188 -0.67 15.05 -7.60
C ILE A 188 -0.37 13.73 -6.87
N HIS A 189 0.03 13.85 -5.60
CA HIS A 189 0.32 12.73 -4.69
C HIS A 189 -0.61 12.79 -3.45
N ALA A 190 -0.65 11.74 -2.63
CA ALA A 190 -1.61 11.63 -1.53
C ALA A 190 -1.57 12.81 -0.52
N ASP A 191 -0.38 13.36 -0.25
CA ASP A 191 -0.23 14.47 0.70
C ASP A 191 -0.74 15.83 0.16
N THR A 192 -1.10 15.91 -1.13
CA THR A 192 -1.76 17.11 -1.71
C THR A 192 -3.20 17.27 -1.20
N GLY A 193 -3.75 16.25 -0.53
CA GLY A 193 -5.14 16.22 -0.09
C GLY A 193 -6.13 15.85 -1.20
N ILE A 194 -5.64 15.49 -2.39
CA ILE A 194 -6.43 14.99 -3.51
C ILE A 194 -6.12 13.50 -3.69
N THR A 195 -7.11 12.65 -3.47
CA THR A 195 -6.98 11.19 -3.61
C THR A 195 -7.80 10.69 -4.80
N LYS A 196 -7.27 9.69 -5.53
CA LYS A 196 -8.04 8.98 -6.55
C LYS A 196 -9.31 8.37 -5.94
N PRO A 197 -10.44 8.32 -6.67
CA PRO A 197 -10.64 8.73 -8.06
C PRO A 197 -11.11 10.20 -8.22
N SER A 198 -10.72 11.12 -7.33
CA SER A 198 -11.18 12.51 -7.40
C SER A 198 -10.79 13.17 -8.72
N PRO A 199 -11.74 13.81 -9.44
CA PRO A 199 -11.44 14.52 -10.69
C PRO A 199 -10.67 15.82 -10.46
N LYS A 200 -10.54 16.29 -9.22
CA LYS A 200 -9.77 17.51 -8.90
C LYS A 200 -8.28 17.39 -9.15
N GLY A 201 -7.77 16.18 -9.36
CA GLY A 201 -6.37 15.94 -9.71
C GLY A 201 -6.07 16.03 -11.21
N LEU A 202 -7.06 16.41 -12.03
CA LEU A 202 -6.97 16.54 -13.49
C LEU A 202 -7.17 17.99 -13.93
#